data_AF-A0A7C5E703-F1
#
_entry.id   AF-A0A7C5E703-F1
#
_cell.length_a   1.000
_cell.length_b   1.000
_cell.length_c   1.000
_cell.angle_alpha   90.00
_cell.angle_beta   90.00
_cell.angle_gamma   90.00
#
_symmetry.space_group_name_H-M   'P 1'
#
loop_
_entity.id
_entity.type
_entity.pdbx_description
1 polymer ?
#
loop_
_entity_poly.entity_id
_entity_poly.type
_entity_poly.pdbx_seq_one_letter_code
_entity_poly.pdbx_strand_id
1 'polypeptide(L)'
;MIVTKKRSAPKAALAQFIAIIALTISIFLIVDFGRRAAANYRVQREAERLSQEVELARQRQADLLARRSYVASDLYVEEVARQELKWASPGETVLVIMPTPEAIAPAINQVTAETASQPIVQTPAQAWWHLFVGLSPGQAVSQ
;
A
#
# COMPACT_ATOMS: atom_id res chain seq x y z
N MET A 1 -73.21 28.74 23.98
CA MET A 1 -72.90 27.43 23.35
C MET A 1 -71.99 26.65 24.28
N ILE A 2 -72.42 25.50 24.80
CA ILE A 2 -71.59 24.64 25.64
C ILE A 2 -71.26 23.40 24.81
N VAL A 3 -69.99 23.22 24.46
CA VAL A 3 -69.51 22.05 23.72
C VAL A 3 -69.37 20.89 24.69
N THR A 4 -70.12 19.79 24.46
CA THR A 4 -70.05 18.59 25.29
C THR A 4 -68.91 17.69 24.80
N LYS A 5 -67.95 17.42 25.69
CA LYS A 5 -66.82 16.52 25.44
C LYS A 5 -67.31 15.06 25.45
N LYS A 6 -67.37 14.44 24.27
CA LYS A 6 -67.74 13.03 24.07
C LYS A 6 -66.75 12.13 24.81
N ARG A 7 -67.21 11.44 25.86
CA ARG A 7 -66.42 10.44 26.60
C ARG A 7 -66.22 9.22 25.70
N SER A 8 -64.97 8.92 25.35
CA SER A 8 -64.60 7.72 24.59
C SER A 8 -64.85 6.48 25.44
N ALA A 9 -65.44 5.45 24.82
CA ALA A 9 -65.85 4.20 25.45
C ALA A 9 -64.67 3.43 26.08
N PRO A 10 -64.90 2.57 27.10
CA PRO A 10 -63.85 1.84 27.84
C PRO A 10 -62.91 1.00 26.96
N LYS A 11 -63.36 0.56 25.76
CA LYS A 11 -62.52 -0.14 24.78
C LYS A 11 -61.39 0.73 24.22
N ALA A 12 -61.61 2.04 24.08
CA ALA A 12 -60.58 2.99 23.63
C ALA A 12 -59.52 3.22 24.71
N ALA A 13 -59.92 3.25 26.00
CA ALA A 13 -59.00 3.36 27.11
C ALA A 13 -58.12 2.10 27.25
N LEU A 14 -58.69 0.90 27.07
CA LEU A 14 -57.93 -0.34 27.06
C LEU A 14 -56.95 -0.42 25.88
N ALA A 15 -57.40 -0.06 24.67
CA ALA A 15 -56.54 -0.01 23.50
C ALA A 15 -55.40 1.01 23.66
N GLN A 16 -55.68 2.17 24.26
CA GLN A 16 -54.68 3.19 24.57
C GLN A 16 -53.66 2.70 25.60
N PHE A 17 -54.10 1.98 26.64
CA PHE A 17 -53.19 1.38 27.62
C PHE A 17 -52.27 0.33 27.00
N ILE A 18 -52.82 -0.57 26.16
CA ILE A 18 -52.05 -1.57 25.42
C ILE A 18 -51.05 -0.88 24.47
N ALA A 19 -51.47 0.18 23.76
CA ALA A 19 -50.60 0.93 22.88
C ALA A 19 -49.43 1.59 23.62
N ILE A 20 -49.66 2.15 24.81
CA ILE A 20 -48.59 2.71 25.64
C ILE A 20 -47.61 1.62 26.08
N ILE A 21 -48.11 0.46 26.55
CA ILE A 21 -47.25 -0.67 26.92
C ILE A 21 -46.42 -1.14 25.73
N ALA A 22 -47.05 -1.36 24.58
CA ALA A 22 -46.37 -1.78 23.37
C ALA A 22 -45.30 -0.77 22.93
N LEU A 23 -45.60 0.53 23.03
CA LEU A 23 -44.64 1.60 22.73
C LEU A 23 -43.46 1.57 23.71
N THR A 24 -43.71 1.42 25.01
CA THR A 24 -42.65 1.32 26.03
C THR A 24 -41.76 0.10 25.78
N ILE A 25 -42.35 -1.06 25.48
CA ILE A 25 -41.59 -2.29 25.16
C ILE A 25 -40.78 -2.10 23.89
N SER A 26 -41.35 -1.50 22.83
CA SER A 26 -40.62 -1.22 21.60
C SER A 26 -39.43 -0.30 21.83
N ILE A 27 -39.60 0.79 22.57
CA ILE A 27 -38.49 1.70 22.90
C ILE A 27 -37.40 0.97 23.70
N PHE A 28 -37.80 0.16 24.69
CA PHE A 28 -36.86 -0.64 25.47
C PHE A 28 -36.06 -1.62 24.60
N LEU A 29 -36.72 -2.33 23.69
CA LEU A 29 -36.06 -3.26 22.76
C LEU A 29 -35.10 -2.55 21.81
N ILE A 30 -35.46 -1.39 21.27
CA ILE A 30 -34.58 -0.61 20.39
C ILE A 30 -33.30 -0.21 21.14
N VAL A 31 -33.42 0.23 22.40
CA VAL A 31 -32.26 0.62 23.21
C VAL A 31 -31.40 -0.59 23.58
N ASP A 32 -32.00 -1.70 24.02
CA ASP A 32 -31.26 -2.91 24.39
C ASP A 32 -30.56 -3.53 23.18
N PHE A 33 -31.28 -3.65 22.06
CA PHE A 33 -30.72 -4.14 20.80
C PHE A 33 -29.60 -3.24 20.28
N GLY A 34 -29.81 -1.91 20.30
CA GLY A 34 -28.79 -0.95 19.89
C GLY A 34 -27.52 -1.05 20.73
N ARG A 35 -27.65 -1.20 22.06
CA ARG A 35 -26.51 -1.40 22.97
C ARG A 35 -25.77 -2.71 22.70
N ARG A 36 -26.50 -3.81 22.52
CA ARG A 36 -25.90 -5.13 22.21
C ARG A 36 -25.23 -5.15 20.84
N ALA A 37 -25.85 -4.56 19.83
CA ALA A 37 -25.29 -4.45 18.49
C ALA A 37 -24.00 -3.62 18.51
N ALA A 38 -23.98 -2.49 19.23
CA ALA A 38 -22.79 -1.68 19.38
C ALA A 38 -21.66 -2.41 20.13
N ALA A 39 -21.99 -3.16 21.20
CA ALA A 39 -21.00 -3.95 21.93
C ALA A 39 -20.40 -5.06 21.04
N ASN A 40 -21.23 -5.81 20.33
CA ASN A 40 -20.76 -6.84 19.38
C ASN A 40 -19.87 -6.23 18.29
N TYR A 41 -20.25 -5.08 17.73
CA TYR A 41 -19.45 -4.43 16.71
C TYR A 41 -18.05 -4.02 17.20
N ARG A 42 -17.96 -3.52 18.44
CA ARG A 42 -16.68 -3.18 19.06
C ARG A 42 -15.80 -4.40 19.28
N VAL A 43 -16.36 -5.47 19.84
CA VAL A 43 -15.64 -6.72 20.08
C VAL A 43 -15.11 -7.31 18.76
N GLN A 44 -15.92 -7.32 17.71
CA GLN A 44 -15.50 -7.83 16.41
C GLN A 44 -14.37 -7.00 15.80
N ARG A 45 -14.45 -5.67 15.88
CA ARG A 45 -13.35 -4.81 15.40
C ARG A 45 -12.07 -5.00 16.20
N GLU A 46 -12.16 -5.16 17.52
CA GLU A 46 -11.00 -5.44 18.36
C GLU A 46 -10.38 -6.80 18.00
N ALA A 47 -11.20 -7.83 17.78
CA ALA A 47 -10.73 -9.14 17.34
C ALA A 47 -10.06 -9.10 15.95
N GLU A 48 -10.64 -8.38 14.98
CA GLU A 48 -10.03 -8.17 13.66
C GLU A 48 -8.71 -7.41 13.74
N ARG A 49 -8.62 -6.39 14.61
CA ARG A 49 -7.36 -5.66 14.82
C ARG A 49 -6.30 -6.56 15.43
N LEU A 50 -6.65 -7.30 16.48
CA LEU A 50 -5.73 -8.23 17.15
C LEU A 50 -5.25 -9.34 16.20
N SER A 51 -6.12 -9.86 15.34
CA SER A 51 -5.73 -10.89 14.37
C SER A 51 -4.74 -10.35 13.33
N GLN A 52 -4.95 -9.11 12.86
CA GLN A 52 -3.99 -8.43 11.96
C GLN A 52 -2.63 -8.19 12.65
N GLU A 53 -2.63 -7.75 13.90
CA GLU A 53 -1.39 -7.54 14.67
C GLU A 53 -0.60 -8.85 14.84
N VAL A 54 -1.29 -9.96 15.13
CA VAL A 54 -0.68 -11.30 15.22
C VAL A 54 -0.09 -11.74 13.89
N GLU A 55 -0.81 -11.53 12.79
CA GLU A 55 -0.32 -11.93 11.47
C GLU A 55 0.92 -11.14 11.06
N LEU A 56 0.93 -9.82 11.28
CA LEU A 56 2.11 -8.98 11.07
C LEU A 56 3.29 -9.42 11.94
N ALA A 57 3.04 -9.78 13.21
CA ALA A 57 4.09 -10.26 14.11
C ALA A 57 4.68 -11.59 13.62
N ARG A 58 3.85 -12.52 13.13
CA ARG A 58 4.29 -13.80 12.55
C ARG A 58 5.13 -13.60 11.30
N GLN A 59 4.71 -12.69 10.41
CA GLN A 59 5.49 -12.37 9.21
C GLN A 59 6.87 -11.79 9.55
N ARG A 60 6.92 -10.86 10.52
CA ARG A 60 8.21 -10.33 11.01
C ARG A 60 9.07 -11.41 11.63
N GLN A 61 8.49 -12.31 12.42
CA GLN A 61 9.23 -13.43 13.00
C GLN A 61 9.82 -14.33 11.90
N ALA A 62 9.04 -14.64 10.86
CA ALA A 62 9.51 -15.45 9.73
C ALA A 62 10.67 -14.77 8.98
N ASP A 63 10.57 -13.47 8.69
CA ASP A 63 11.64 -12.68 8.05
C ASP A 63 12.91 -12.67 8.91
N LEU A 64 12.78 -12.43 10.21
CA LEU A 64 13.92 -12.42 11.14
C LEU A 64 14.57 -13.80 11.24
N LEU A 65 13.79 -14.88 11.25
CA LEU A 65 14.33 -16.25 11.25
C LEU A 65 15.05 -16.55 9.94
N ALA A 66 14.50 -16.15 8.79
CA ALA A 66 15.15 -16.31 7.49
C ALA A 66 16.48 -15.55 7.43
N ARG A 67 16.50 -14.28 7.86
CA ARG A 67 17.73 -13.47 7.97
C ARG A 67 18.77 -14.12 8.88
N ARG A 68 18.33 -14.61 10.04
CA ARG A 68 19.22 -15.31 10.98
C ARG A 68 19.83 -16.55 10.31
N SER A 69 19.03 -17.36 9.61
CA SER A 69 19.53 -18.55 8.93
C SER A 69 20.51 -18.20 7.80
N TYR A 70 20.26 -17.12 7.05
CA TYR A 70 21.15 -16.64 6.01
C TYR A 70 22.50 -16.19 6.57
N VAL A 71 22.50 -15.34 7.60
CA VAL A 71 23.73 -14.86 8.25
C VAL A 71 24.52 -16.00 8.90
N ALA A 72 23.82 -17.05 9.37
CA ALA A 72 24.47 -18.24 9.93
C ALA A 72 24.99 -19.24 8.87
N SER A 73 24.76 -18.98 7.57
CA SER A 73 25.15 -19.89 6.49
C SER A 73 26.55 -19.60 5.96
N ASP A 74 27.20 -20.64 5.42
CA ASP A 74 28.52 -20.53 4.78
C ASP A 74 28.52 -19.57 3.58
N LEU A 75 27.38 -19.43 2.90
CA LEU A 75 27.20 -18.52 1.77
C LEU A 75 27.42 -17.06 2.20
N TYR A 76 26.93 -16.69 3.39
CA TYR A 76 27.16 -15.36 3.94
C TYR A 76 28.64 -15.16 4.30
N VAL A 77 29.30 -16.18 4.84
CA VAL A 77 30.74 -16.14 5.15
C VAL A 77 31.56 -15.92 3.88
N GLU A 78 31.22 -16.62 2.79
CA GLU A 78 31.89 -16.48 1.50
C GLU A 78 31.69 -15.09 0.88
N GLU A 79 30.46 -14.56 0.95
CA GLU A 79 30.14 -13.22 0.48
C GLU A 79 30.96 -12.16 1.23
N VAL A 80 31.00 -12.22 2.57
CA VAL A 80 31.81 -11.32 3.39
C VAL A 80 33.30 -11.48 3.10
N ALA A 81 33.79 -12.71 2.96
CA ALA A 81 35.17 -12.99 2.62
C ALA A 81 35.58 -12.33 1.29
N ARG A 82 34.75 -12.45 0.25
CA ARG A 82 35.02 -11.89 -1.08
C ARG A 82 34.84 -10.38 -1.14
N GLN A 83 33.79 -9.85 -0.51
CA GLN A 83 33.43 -8.44 -0.66
C GLN A 83 34.20 -7.53 0.29
N GLU A 84 34.25 -7.88 1.57
CA GLU A 84 34.83 -7.03 2.60
C GLU A 84 36.31 -7.35 2.82
N LEU A 85 36.65 -8.64 2.89
CA LEU A 85 38.01 -9.08 3.24
C LEU A 85 38.91 -9.27 2.01
N LYS A 86 38.34 -9.31 0.80
CA LYS A 86 39.04 -9.66 -0.45
C LYS A 86 39.80 -10.99 -0.36
N TRP A 87 39.29 -11.92 0.44
CA TRP A 87 39.82 -13.26 0.61
C TRP A 87 39.22 -14.20 -0.43
N ALA A 88 40.00 -15.21 -0.82
CA ALA A 88 39.59 -16.29 -1.70
C ALA A 88 39.69 -17.63 -0.99
N SER A 89 38.93 -18.61 -1.45
CA SER A 89 38.97 -19.97 -0.90
C SER A 89 40.35 -20.62 -1.13
N PRO A 90 40.74 -21.61 -0.32
CA PRO A 90 42.00 -22.32 -0.51
C PRO A 90 42.11 -22.90 -1.93
N GLY A 91 43.08 -22.43 -2.71
CA GLY A 91 43.30 -22.84 -4.11
C GLY A 91 42.74 -21.90 -5.19
N GLU A 92 42.10 -20.80 -4.81
CA GLU A 92 41.59 -19.77 -5.73
C GLU A 92 42.53 -18.53 -5.76
N THR A 93 42.66 -17.88 -6.93
CA THR A 93 43.54 -16.73 -7.14
C THR A 93 42.75 -15.43 -7.21
N VAL A 94 43.02 -14.47 -6.31
CA VAL A 94 42.43 -13.13 -6.33
C VAL A 94 43.04 -12.30 -7.46
N LEU A 95 42.25 -11.96 -8.49
CA LEU A 95 42.66 -11.06 -9.57
C LEU A 95 42.33 -9.60 -9.21
N VAL A 96 43.35 -8.76 -9.06
CA VAL A 96 43.18 -7.31 -8.86
C VAL A 96 43.43 -6.61 -10.20
N ILE A 97 42.37 -6.04 -10.79
CA ILE A 97 42.48 -5.24 -12.01
C ILE A 97 42.93 -3.83 -11.60
N MET A 98 44.19 -3.52 -11.84
CA MET A 98 44.67 -2.13 -11.72
C MET A 98 44.24 -1.36 -12.97
N PRO A 99 43.72 -0.12 -12.84
CA PRO A 99 43.48 0.71 -14.00
C PRO A 99 44.83 0.99 -14.66
N THR A 100 45.01 0.47 -15.88
CA THR A 100 46.12 0.86 -16.74
C THR A 100 46.03 2.37 -16.96
N PRO A 101 47.13 3.13 -16.73
CA PRO A 101 47.18 4.54 -17.11
C PRO A 101 46.81 4.62 -18.59
N GLU A 102 45.72 5.30 -18.88
CA GLU A 102 45.18 5.46 -20.22
C GLU A 102 46.26 6.10 -21.10
N ALA A 103 46.97 5.26 -21.87
CA ALA A 103 47.84 5.74 -22.90
C ALA A 103 46.92 6.37 -23.94
N ILE A 104 46.90 7.70 -23.97
CA ILE A 104 46.18 8.51 -24.96
C ILE A 104 46.68 8.08 -26.34
N ALA A 105 45.94 7.17 -26.97
CA ALA A 105 46.15 6.81 -28.37
C ALA A 105 45.59 7.95 -29.23
N PRO A 106 46.29 8.38 -30.30
CA PRO A 106 45.82 9.45 -31.16
C PRO A 106 44.52 9.01 -31.85
N ALA A 107 43.51 9.88 -31.79
CA ALA A 107 42.22 9.70 -32.42
C ALA A 107 42.38 9.43 -33.92
N ILE A 108 42.13 8.19 -34.34
CA ILE A 108 41.90 7.88 -35.74
C ILE A 108 40.49 8.34 -36.04
N ASN A 109 40.38 9.43 -36.79
CA ASN A 109 39.14 9.96 -37.35
C ASN A 109 38.45 8.88 -38.19
N GLN A 110 37.57 8.10 -37.57
CA GLN A 110 36.58 7.32 -38.27
C GLN A 110 35.36 8.22 -38.44
N VAL A 111 35.24 8.80 -39.63
CA VAL A 111 33.95 9.31 -40.13
C VAL A 111 33.10 8.10 -40.43
N THR A 112 32.54 7.49 -39.38
CA THR A 112 31.33 6.70 -39.52
C THR A 112 30.21 7.71 -39.65
N ALA A 113 29.47 7.67 -40.75
CA ALA A 113 28.24 8.41 -40.92
C ALA A 113 27.24 7.92 -39.86
N GLU A 114 27.32 8.48 -38.65
CA GLU A 114 26.19 8.63 -37.77
C GLU A 114 25.18 9.46 -38.55
N THR A 115 24.11 8.83 -38.99
CA THR A 115 22.83 9.53 -39.06
C THR A 115 22.58 10.04 -37.65
N ALA A 116 23.04 11.26 -37.37
CA ALA A 116 22.80 11.97 -36.14
C ALA A 116 21.29 12.15 -36.01
N SER A 117 20.67 11.18 -35.37
CA SER A 117 19.42 11.38 -34.66
C SER A 117 19.77 12.38 -33.57
N GLN A 118 19.52 13.66 -33.86
CA GLN A 118 19.63 14.71 -32.86
C GLN A 118 18.86 14.22 -31.63
N PRO A 119 19.44 14.29 -30.41
CA PRO A 119 18.66 14.06 -29.21
C PRO A 119 17.62 15.17 -29.19
N ILE A 120 16.40 14.84 -29.58
CA ILE A 120 15.24 15.70 -29.37
C ILE A 120 15.17 15.80 -27.85
N VAL A 121 15.68 16.91 -27.29
CA VAL A 121 15.59 17.18 -25.86
C VAL A 121 14.12 17.47 -25.59
N GLN A 122 13.33 16.41 -25.43
CA GLN A 122 11.96 16.51 -25.00
C GLN A 122 12.00 16.92 -23.53
N THR A 123 11.45 18.09 -23.23
CA THR A 123 11.24 18.46 -21.84
C THR A 123 10.27 17.46 -21.19
N PRO A 124 10.39 17.19 -19.88
CA PRO A 124 9.50 16.24 -19.20
C PRO A 124 8.01 16.50 -19.48
N ALA A 125 7.59 17.77 -19.58
CA ALA A 125 6.22 18.14 -19.90
C ALA A 125 5.77 17.74 -21.32
N GLN A 126 6.64 17.84 -22.33
CA GLN A 126 6.33 17.41 -23.70
C GLN A 126 6.15 15.88 -23.80
N ALA A 127 6.93 15.12 -23.01
CA ALA A 127 6.79 13.67 -22.93
C ALA A 127 5.43 13.26 -22.32
N TRP A 128 5.01 13.93 -21.24
CA TRP A 128 3.70 13.70 -20.63
C TRP A 128 2.55 14.02 -21.60
N TRP A 129 2.66 15.11 -22.34
CA TRP A 129 1.61 15.51 -23.29
C TRP A 129 1.40 14.48 -24.41
N HIS A 130 2.49 13.88 -24.91
CA HIS A 130 2.41 12.82 -25.92
C HIS A 130 1.62 11.60 -25.44
N LEU A 131 1.82 11.17 -24.18
CA LEU A 131 1.14 10.01 -23.61
C LEU A 131 -0.38 10.20 -23.49
N PHE A 132 -0.82 11.42 -23.21
CA PHE A 132 -2.25 11.69 -22.96
C PHE A 132 -3.01 12.19 -24.20
N VAL A 133 -2.33 12.80 -25.18
CA VAL A 133 -3.00 13.50 -26.30
C VAL A 133 -2.55 13.02 -27.68
N GLY A 134 -1.41 12.33 -27.80
CA GLY A 134 -0.94 11.75 -29.07
C GLY A 134 -0.45 12.76 -30.12
N LEU A 135 -0.35 14.06 -29.80
CA LEU A 135 0.22 15.10 -30.67
C LEU A 135 1.26 15.93 -29.91
N SER A 136 2.42 16.19 -30.54
CA SER A 136 3.48 17.05 -29.97
C SER A 136 3.26 18.52 -30.36
N PRO A 137 3.15 19.47 -29.40
CA PRO A 137 3.03 20.90 -29.68
C PRO A 137 4.38 21.45 -30.14
N GLY A 138 4.65 21.32 -31.44
CA GLY A 138 5.90 21.80 -32.05
C GLY A 138 5.99 21.58 -33.57
N GLN A 139 5.10 20.78 -34.16
CA GLN A 139 5.08 20.49 -35.61
C GLN A 139 4.24 21.48 -36.43
N ALA A 140 3.63 22.50 -35.80
CA ALA A 140 2.67 23.40 -36.45
C ALA A 140 3.21 24.81 -36.69
N VAL A 141 4.40 24.97 -37.28
CA VAL A 141 4.79 26.23 -37.97
C VAL A 141 5.79 25.89 -39.09
N SER A 142 5.28 25.62 -40.29
CA SER A 142 5.94 25.83 -41.59
C SER A 142 4.93 25.50 -42.69
N GLN A 143 4.04 26.46 -42.95
CA GLN A 143 3.35 26.67 -44.23
C GLN A 143 3.48 28.16 -44.54
#